data_AF-A0A6G1CTC3-F1
#
_entry.id   AF-A0A6G1CTC3-F1
#
_cell.length_a   1.000
_cell.length_b   1.000
_cell.length_c   1.000
_cell.angle_alpha   90.00
_cell.angle_beta   90.00
_cell.angle_gamma   90.00
#
_symmetry.space_group_name_H-M   'P 1'
#
loop_
_entity.id
_entity.type
_entity.pdbx_description
1 polymer ?
#
loop_
_entity_poly.entity_id
_entity_poly.type
_entity_poly.pdbx_seq_one_letter_code
_entity_poly.pdbx_strand_id
1 'polypeptide(L)'
;METEIAFTEDVRARFEALGWHTIWVKNGNTGYDEIRAAIKEAKAVTDKPTLIKVTTTIGFGSPNKANSYRVHGSALGTKEVEATRENLGWPYEAFFVPEDVKSHWSRHVPQGAAFEADWNAKFAEYEKKYPEDAATLKSIVSGELPTGWADALPKYTPESPADATRNLSQQCLNALAKVVPGLLGGSADLASSNMTLLKMFSDFQMDMPEERNVQLGVREHGMGAICNGIALHSPGLIPYCATFFVFTGYMRAAMKISALCEAGVIYVMKRWSNPSAH
;
A
#
# COMPACT_ATOMS: atom_id res chain seq x y z
N MET A 1 -20.57 -20.77 3.45
CA MET A 1 -19.97 -20.80 2.08
C MET A 1 -18.94 -21.89 2.10
N GLU A 2 -19.06 -22.91 1.25
CA GLU A 2 -18.11 -24.02 1.21
C GLU A 2 -16.84 -23.57 0.50
N THR A 3 -15.91 -22.95 1.24
CA THR A 3 -14.56 -22.68 0.75
C THR A 3 -13.68 -23.93 0.82
N GLU A 4 -14.09 -24.95 1.57
CA GLU A 4 -13.35 -26.20 1.80
C GLU A 4 -13.08 -27.01 0.52
N ILE A 5 -13.84 -26.75 -0.55
CA ILE A 5 -13.62 -27.38 -1.86
C ILE A 5 -12.30 -26.93 -2.54
N ALA A 6 -11.74 -25.77 -2.16
CA ALA A 6 -10.57 -25.19 -2.81
C ALA A 6 -9.58 -24.49 -1.86
N PHE A 7 -9.97 -24.24 -0.60
CA PHE A 7 -9.18 -23.46 0.34
C PHE A 7 -9.33 -23.99 1.77
N THR A 8 -8.40 -24.87 2.16
CA THR A 8 -8.35 -25.56 3.47
C THR A 8 -7.03 -25.37 4.20
N GLU A 9 -6.17 -24.45 3.73
CA GLU A 9 -4.89 -24.18 4.37
C GLU A 9 -5.04 -23.52 5.75
N ASP A 10 -4.00 -23.67 6.57
CA ASP A 10 -3.86 -22.87 7.78
C ASP A 10 -3.22 -21.52 7.45
N VAL A 11 -4.09 -20.53 7.21
CA VAL A 11 -3.70 -19.13 6.97
C VAL A 11 -2.86 -18.58 8.13
N ARG A 12 -3.18 -18.91 9.39
CA ARG A 12 -2.45 -18.36 10.53
C ARG A 12 -1.03 -18.93 10.56
N ALA A 13 -0.89 -20.26 10.43
CA ALA A 13 0.42 -20.89 10.38
C ALA A 13 1.26 -20.36 9.21
N ARG A 14 0.65 -20.13 8.03
CA ARG A 14 1.36 -19.50 6.90
C ARG A 14 1.86 -18.09 7.24
N PHE A 15 1.06 -17.25 7.90
CA PHE A 15 1.47 -15.90 8.28
C PHE A 15 2.51 -15.89 9.42
N GLU A 16 2.41 -16.81 10.37
CA GLU A 16 3.44 -17.02 11.40
C GLU A 16 4.78 -17.41 10.76
N ALA A 17 4.77 -18.30 9.76
CA ALA A 17 5.96 -18.66 8.99
C ALA A 17 6.54 -17.49 8.18
N LEU A 18 5.71 -16.49 7.82
CA LEU A 18 6.15 -15.23 7.21
C LEU A 18 6.64 -14.19 8.23
N GLY A 19 6.67 -14.52 9.52
CA GLY A 19 7.14 -13.64 10.61
C GLY A 19 6.08 -12.70 11.18
N TRP A 20 4.80 -12.92 10.90
CA TRP A 20 3.71 -12.07 11.43
C TRP A 20 3.30 -12.48 12.85
N HIS A 21 2.84 -11.51 13.64
CA HIS A 21 2.02 -11.80 14.82
C HIS A 21 0.60 -12.18 14.37
N THR A 22 0.00 -13.21 14.98
CA THR A 22 -1.38 -13.60 14.64
C THR A 22 -2.29 -13.63 15.85
N ILE A 23 -3.48 -13.06 15.70
CA ILE A 23 -4.54 -13.03 16.71
C ILE A 23 -5.79 -13.65 16.08
N TRP A 24 -6.56 -14.42 16.85
CA TRP A 24 -7.83 -14.99 16.39
C TRP A 24 -8.99 -14.53 17.25
N VAL A 25 -9.86 -13.70 16.67
CA VAL A 25 -11.17 -13.36 17.22
C VAL A 25 -12.18 -14.37 16.68
N LYS A 26 -12.69 -15.24 17.56
CA LYS A 26 -13.58 -16.34 17.16
C LYS A 26 -15.01 -15.88 16.90
N ASN A 27 -15.47 -14.81 17.56
CA ASN A 27 -16.79 -14.25 17.36
C ASN A 27 -16.70 -12.81 16.85
N GLY A 28 -16.63 -12.65 15.52
CA GLY A 28 -16.65 -11.34 14.88
C GLY A 28 -18.03 -10.71 14.73
N ASN A 29 -19.11 -11.48 14.98
CA ASN A 29 -20.48 -10.98 14.80
C ASN A 29 -20.90 -10.07 15.98
N THR A 30 -20.57 -10.49 17.21
CA THR A 30 -20.96 -9.78 18.43
C THR A 30 -19.83 -9.65 19.47
N GLY A 31 -18.64 -10.20 19.22
CA GLY A 31 -17.49 -10.14 20.13
C GLY A 31 -16.74 -8.81 20.09
N TYR A 32 -17.44 -7.68 20.28
CA TYR A 32 -16.87 -6.33 20.15
C TYR A 32 -15.68 -6.08 21.09
N ASP A 33 -15.72 -6.63 22.31
CA ASP A 33 -14.62 -6.50 23.27
C ASP A 33 -13.40 -7.34 22.89
N GLU A 34 -13.59 -8.53 22.30
CA GLU A 34 -12.51 -9.34 21.75
C GLU A 34 -11.83 -8.61 20.58
N ILE A 35 -12.60 -7.95 19.71
CA ILE A 35 -12.05 -7.15 18.61
C ILE A 35 -11.24 -5.97 19.14
N ARG A 36 -11.76 -5.25 20.14
CA ARG A 36 -11.05 -4.13 20.77
C ARG A 36 -9.75 -4.59 21.44
N ALA A 37 -9.78 -5.71 22.14
CA ALA A 37 -8.61 -6.30 22.78
C ALA A 37 -7.56 -6.71 21.73
N ALA A 38 -7.98 -7.36 20.64
CA ALA A 38 -7.10 -7.77 19.55
C ALA A 38 -6.42 -6.56 18.87
N ILE A 39 -7.16 -5.47 18.61
CA ILE A 39 -6.58 -4.24 18.04
C ILE A 39 -5.59 -3.59 19.01
N LYS A 40 -5.90 -3.58 20.32
CA LYS A 40 -5.00 -3.05 21.35
C LYS A 40 -3.70 -3.87 21.42
N GLU A 41 -3.82 -5.19 21.40
CA GLU A 41 -2.67 -6.10 21.38
C GLU A 41 -1.83 -5.91 20.11
N ALA A 42 -2.46 -5.86 18.94
CA ALA A 42 -1.77 -5.65 17.66
C ALA A 42 -0.94 -4.36 17.64
N LYS A 43 -1.45 -3.27 18.24
CA LYS A 43 -0.73 -2.00 18.37
C LYS A 43 0.44 -2.04 19.36
N ALA A 44 0.43 -2.98 20.31
CA ALA A 44 1.50 -3.15 21.27
C ALA A 44 2.68 -3.97 20.71
N VAL A 45 2.46 -4.71 19.62
CA VAL A 45 3.51 -5.40 18.87
C VAL A 45 4.13 -4.42 17.87
N THR A 46 5.38 -4.03 18.11
CA THR A 46 6.06 -2.98 17.32
C THR A 46 7.16 -3.53 16.40
N ASP A 47 7.49 -4.81 16.52
CA ASP A 47 8.57 -5.49 15.79
C ASP A 47 8.06 -6.37 14.64
N LYS A 48 6.74 -6.55 14.51
CA LYS A 48 6.11 -7.41 13.50
C LYS A 48 4.81 -6.82 12.95
N PRO A 49 4.47 -7.08 11.68
CA PRO A 49 3.12 -6.89 11.21
C PRO A 49 2.16 -7.87 11.91
N THR A 50 0.90 -7.47 12.09
CA THR A 50 -0.12 -8.31 12.77
C THR A 50 -1.26 -8.69 11.82
N LEU A 51 -1.61 -9.98 11.78
CA LEU A 51 -2.82 -10.50 11.17
C LEU A 51 -3.85 -10.80 12.26
N ILE A 52 -4.99 -10.10 12.25
CA ILE A 52 -6.14 -10.44 13.10
C ILE A 52 -7.13 -11.27 12.26
N LYS A 53 -7.16 -12.59 12.46
CA LYS A 53 -8.18 -13.47 11.89
C LYS A 53 -9.48 -13.24 12.65
N VAL A 54 -10.49 -12.68 12.00
CA VAL A 54 -11.82 -12.47 12.59
C VAL A 54 -12.81 -13.43 11.93
N THR A 55 -13.38 -14.34 12.71
CA THR A 55 -14.41 -15.27 12.19
C THR A 55 -15.77 -14.59 12.21
N THR A 56 -16.36 -14.39 11.04
CA THR A 56 -17.69 -13.79 10.86
C THR A 56 -18.63 -14.73 10.12
N THR A 57 -19.93 -14.43 10.18
CA THR A 57 -20.93 -15.07 9.32
C THR A 57 -21.23 -14.14 8.14
N ILE A 58 -20.90 -14.55 6.91
CA ILE A 58 -21.28 -13.78 5.73
C ILE A 58 -22.82 -13.63 5.67
N GLY A 59 -23.30 -12.40 5.46
CA GLY A 59 -24.74 -12.11 5.50
C GLY A 59 -25.38 -12.25 6.88
N PHE A 60 -24.62 -12.12 7.97
CA PHE A 60 -25.15 -12.15 9.34
C PHE A 60 -26.42 -11.27 9.47
N GLY A 61 -27.46 -11.83 10.09
CA GLY A 61 -28.78 -11.20 10.22
C GLY A 61 -29.81 -11.65 9.20
N SER A 62 -29.41 -12.10 8.00
CA SER A 62 -30.35 -12.67 7.02
C SER A 62 -30.79 -14.07 7.45
N PRO A 63 -32.07 -14.30 7.77
CA PRO A 63 -32.51 -15.57 8.32
C PRO A 63 -32.41 -16.72 7.29
N ASN A 64 -32.57 -16.43 5.99
CA ASN A 64 -32.62 -17.49 4.97
C ASN A 64 -31.35 -17.56 4.10
N LYS A 65 -30.48 -16.54 4.10
CA LYS A 65 -29.29 -16.49 3.24
C LYS A 65 -27.96 -16.34 3.97
N ALA A 66 -27.96 -16.14 5.29
CA ALA A 66 -26.72 -16.13 6.06
C ALA A 66 -25.91 -17.43 5.84
N ASN A 67 -24.59 -17.31 5.90
CA ASN A 67 -23.64 -18.40 5.67
C ASN A 67 -23.72 -19.06 4.28
N SER A 68 -24.30 -18.40 3.27
CA SER A 68 -24.43 -18.93 1.91
C SER A 68 -23.64 -18.11 0.90
N TYR A 69 -23.13 -18.74 -0.17
CA TYR A 69 -22.54 -18.01 -1.31
C TYR A 69 -23.56 -17.08 -1.99
N ARG A 70 -24.87 -17.34 -1.81
CA ARG A 70 -25.97 -16.57 -2.38
C ARG A 70 -26.03 -15.13 -1.88
N VAL A 71 -25.36 -14.81 -0.77
CA VAL A 71 -25.30 -13.46 -0.19
C VAL A 71 -24.06 -12.67 -0.63
N HIS A 72 -23.14 -13.28 -1.38
CA HIS A 72 -21.84 -12.68 -1.70
C HIS A 72 -21.92 -11.59 -2.78
N GLY A 73 -22.55 -11.89 -3.92
CA GLY A 73 -22.46 -11.05 -5.13
C GLY A 73 -23.79 -10.58 -5.69
N SER A 74 -24.89 -10.74 -4.95
CA SER A 74 -26.22 -10.33 -5.40
C SER A 74 -27.01 -9.65 -4.29
N ALA A 75 -27.92 -8.76 -4.68
CA ALA A 75 -28.83 -8.13 -3.75
C ALA A 75 -29.69 -9.18 -3.03
N LEU A 76 -30.00 -8.95 -1.75
CA LEU A 76 -30.87 -9.84 -0.97
C LEU A 76 -32.25 -10.01 -1.60
N GLY A 77 -32.78 -8.94 -2.20
CA GLY A 77 -34.15 -8.87 -2.72
C GLY A 77 -35.15 -8.53 -1.63
N THR A 78 -36.25 -7.86 -2.00
CA THR A 78 -37.18 -7.19 -1.07
C THR A 78 -37.66 -8.08 0.08
N LYS A 79 -38.13 -9.29 -0.21
CA LYS A 79 -38.62 -10.24 0.81
C LYS A 79 -37.55 -10.61 1.84
N GLU A 80 -36.33 -10.85 1.38
CA GLU A 80 -35.24 -11.22 2.30
C GLU A 80 -34.75 -10.02 3.09
N VAL A 81 -34.79 -8.82 2.51
CA VAL A 81 -34.48 -7.57 3.23
C VAL A 81 -35.49 -7.34 4.36
N GLU A 82 -36.79 -7.53 4.11
CA GLU A 82 -37.85 -7.44 5.13
C GLU A 82 -37.61 -8.46 6.25
N ALA A 83 -37.40 -9.73 5.91
CA ALA A 83 -37.12 -10.77 6.90
C ALA A 83 -35.82 -10.49 7.69
N THR A 84 -34.80 -9.92 7.05
CA THR A 84 -33.55 -9.51 7.72
C THR A 84 -33.79 -8.36 8.70
N ARG A 85 -34.60 -7.36 8.32
CA ARG A 85 -34.98 -6.27 9.22
C ARG A 85 -35.73 -6.78 10.44
N GLU A 86 -36.70 -7.66 10.24
CA GLU A 86 -37.45 -8.29 11.33
C GLU A 86 -36.51 -9.08 12.26
N ASN A 87 -35.63 -9.92 11.70
CA ASN A 87 -34.70 -10.74 12.49
C ASN A 87 -33.67 -9.90 13.28
N LEU A 88 -33.27 -8.75 12.75
CA LEU A 88 -32.36 -7.82 13.45
C LEU A 88 -33.08 -6.83 14.36
N GLY A 89 -34.41 -6.85 14.43
CA GLY A 89 -35.20 -5.88 15.17
C GLY A 89 -35.01 -4.45 14.66
N TRP A 90 -34.86 -4.27 13.34
CA TRP A 90 -34.65 -2.97 12.69
C TRP A 90 -35.97 -2.41 12.12
N PRO A 91 -36.66 -1.50 12.85
CA PRO A 91 -37.99 -1.04 12.46
C PRO A 91 -37.97 0.07 11.40
N TYR A 92 -36.78 0.56 11.03
CA TYR A 92 -36.66 1.75 10.21
C TYR A 92 -36.72 1.45 8.71
N GLU A 93 -37.19 2.45 7.96
CA GLU A 93 -37.34 2.40 6.51
C GLU A 93 -35.99 2.38 5.75
N ALA A 94 -36.06 2.29 4.42
CA ALA A 94 -34.87 2.27 3.58
C ALA A 94 -34.05 3.57 3.72
N PHE A 95 -32.73 3.44 3.83
CA PHE A 95 -31.78 4.55 3.98
C PHE A 95 -31.97 5.42 5.24
N PHE A 96 -32.82 5.02 6.18
CA PHE A 96 -32.98 5.71 7.44
C PHE A 96 -31.83 5.39 8.40
N VAL A 97 -31.20 6.44 8.95
CA VAL A 97 -30.16 6.32 9.99
C VAL A 97 -30.67 7.02 11.26
N PRO A 98 -30.86 6.31 12.38
CA PRO A 98 -31.28 6.89 13.65
C PRO A 98 -30.35 8.00 14.16
N GLU A 99 -30.90 8.96 14.89
CA GLU A 99 -30.16 10.16 15.31
C GLU A 99 -29.06 9.86 16.34
N ASP A 100 -29.28 8.89 17.21
CA ASP A 100 -28.28 8.38 18.15
C ASP A 100 -27.11 7.71 17.43
N VAL A 101 -27.37 6.95 16.35
CA VAL A 101 -26.33 6.38 15.49
C VAL A 101 -25.56 7.48 14.77
N LYS A 102 -26.25 8.47 14.18
CA LYS A 102 -25.59 9.62 13.54
C LYS A 102 -24.69 10.35 14.53
N SER A 103 -25.21 10.66 15.72
CA SER A 103 -24.48 11.33 16.80
C SER A 103 -23.27 10.51 17.28
N HIS A 104 -23.42 9.19 17.41
CA HIS A 104 -22.34 8.30 17.79
C HIS A 104 -21.18 8.31 16.78
N TRP A 105 -21.48 8.42 15.48
CA TRP A 105 -20.45 8.48 14.44
C TRP A 105 -19.88 9.89 14.26
N SER A 106 -20.73 10.92 14.26
CA SER A 106 -20.32 12.31 14.04
C SER A 106 -19.45 12.88 15.17
N ARG A 107 -19.47 12.28 16.37
CA ARG A 107 -18.56 12.66 17.47
C ARG A 107 -17.07 12.59 17.12
N HIS A 108 -16.70 11.82 16.09
CA HIS A 108 -15.31 11.74 15.62
C HIS A 108 -14.89 12.94 14.77
N VAL A 109 -15.83 13.73 14.22
CA VAL A 109 -15.51 14.93 13.43
C VAL A 109 -14.68 15.93 14.24
N PRO A 110 -15.11 16.40 15.44
CA PRO A 110 -14.27 17.28 16.24
C PRO A 110 -12.99 16.60 16.76
N GLN A 111 -13.00 15.28 16.95
CA GLN A 111 -11.78 14.55 17.37
C GLN A 111 -10.73 14.52 16.26
N GLY A 112 -11.14 14.28 15.01
CA GLY A 112 -10.27 14.34 13.84
C GLY A 112 -9.68 15.73 13.65
N ALA A 113 -10.51 16.76 13.76
CA ALA A 113 -10.05 18.16 13.71
C ALA A 113 -9.04 18.49 14.82
N ALA A 114 -9.25 17.97 16.03
CA ALA A 114 -8.30 18.14 17.12
C ALA A 114 -6.97 17.42 16.85
N PHE A 115 -6.99 16.18 16.34
CA PHE A 115 -5.77 15.46 15.98
C PHE A 115 -4.96 16.18 14.88
N GLU A 116 -5.64 16.74 13.89
CA GLU A 116 -5.00 17.53 12.83
C GLU A 116 -4.43 18.84 13.38
N ALA A 117 -5.17 19.56 14.23
CA ALA A 117 -4.68 20.77 14.89
C ALA A 117 -3.42 20.49 15.74
N ASP A 118 -3.43 19.40 16.51
CA ASP A 118 -2.29 18.95 17.31
C ASP A 118 -1.08 18.60 16.42
N TRP A 119 -1.32 17.91 15.29
CA TRP A 119 -0.26 17.59 14.34
C TRP A 119 0.34 18.86 13.71
N ASN A 120 -0.50 19.81 13.28
CA ASN A 120 -0.06 21.07 12.71
C ASN A 120 0.75 21.91 13.71
N ALA A 121 0.34 21.94 14.98
CA ALA A 121 1.09 22.61 16.03
C ALA A 121 2.48 22.00 16.24
N LYS A 122 2.55 20.65 16.33
CA LYS A 122 3.84 19.92 16.42
C LYS A 122 4.72 20.16 15.20
N PHE A 123 4.12 20.20 14.01
CA PHE A 123 4.86 20.44 12.78
C PHE A 123 5.40 21.87 12.69
N ALA A 124 4.66 22.87 13.17
CA ALA A 124 5.14 24.25 13.27
C ALA A 124 6.32 24.40 14.24
N GLU A 125 6.35 23.62 15.33
CA GLU A 125 7.51 23.55 16.23
C GLU A 125 8.70 22.86 15.57
N TYR A 126 8.44 21.75 14.87
CA TYR A 126 9.46 21.01 14.11
C TYR A 126 10.11 21.89 13.04
N GLU A 127 9.33 22.66 12.28
CA GLU A 127 9.83 23.57 11.25
C GLU A 127 10.75 24.66 11.81
N LYS A 128 10.44 25.21 12.99
CA LYS A 128 11.33 26.19 13.65
C LYS A 128 12.65 25.59 14.07
N LYS A 129 12.67 24.30 14.44
CA LYS A 129 13.84 23.61 14.97
C LYS A 129 14.69 22.96 13.86
N TYR A 130 14.07 22.49 12.79
CA TYR A 130 14.67 21.75 11.68
C TYR A 130 14.15 22.29 10.33
N PRO A 131 14.53 23.52 9.94
CA PRO A 131 13.95 24.19 8.78
C PRO A 131 14.22 23.45 7.45
N GLU A 132 15.41 22.87 7.28
CA GLU A 132 15.79 22.12 6.06
C GLU A 132 15.03 20.79 5.94
N ASP A 133 14.93 20.03 7.03
CA ASP A 133 14.18 18.78 7.05
C ASP A 133 12.68 19.03 6.89
N ALA A 134 12.15 20.09 7.50
CA ALA A 134 10.75 20.49 7.34
C ALA A 134 10.43 20.90 5.90
N ALA A 135 11.34 21.63 5.22
CA ALA A 135 11.18 21.93 3.80
C ALA A 135 11.15 20.66 2.94
N THR A 136 12.04 19.70 3.25
CA THR A 136 12.07 18.39 2.58
C THR A 136 10.79 17.58 2.82
N LEU A 137 10.30 17.53 4.06
CA LEU A 137 9.06 16.83 4.38
C LEU A 137 7.86 17.51 3.72
N LYS A 138 7.81 18.85 3.69
CA LYS A 138 6.78 19.61 2.96
C LYS A 138 6.76 19.25 1.48
N SER A 139 7.92 19.21 0.82
CA SER A 139 7.98 18.86 -0.61
C SER A 139 7.51 17.42 -0.88
N ILE A 140 7.82 16.48 0.03
CA ILE A 140 7.32 15.11 -0.06
C ILE A 140 5.80 15.08 0.10
N VAL A 141 5.26 15.73 1.14
CA VAL A 141 3.83 15.75 1.43
C VAL A 141 3.02 16.46 0.34
N SER A 142 3.51 17.57 -0.21
CA SER A 142 2.83 18.33 -1.26
C SER A 142 3.00 17.72 -2.66
N GLY A 143 4.07 16.94 -2.88
CA GLY A 143 4.43 16.42 -4.20
C GLY A 143 5.13 17.46 -5.09
N GLU A 144 5.50 18.62 -4.55
CA GLU A 144 6.25 19.62 -5.29
C GLU A 144 7.69 19.14 -5.51
N LEU A 145 8.07 18.97 -6.77
CA LEU A 145 9.44 18.61 -7.12
C LEU A 145 10.38 19.79 -6.84
N PRO A 146 11.60 19.54 -6.33
CA PRO A 146 12.58 20.60 -6.10
C PRO A 146 12.87 21.41 -7.36
N THR A 147 12.97 22.74 -7.24
CA THR A 147 13.29 23.61 -8.38
C THR A 147 14.61 23.20 -9.03
N GLY A 148 14.64 23.09 -10.36
CA GLY A 148 15.84 22.69 -11.10
C GLY A 148 16.19 21.20 -11.00
N TRP A 149 15.31 20.33 -10.46
CA TRP A 149 15.57 18.89 -10.38
C TRP A 149 15.97 18.28 -11.73
N ALA A 150 15.39 18.77 -12.83
CA ALA A 150 15.65 18.29 -14.18
C ALA A 150 17.05 18.64 -14.69
N ASP A 151 17.67 19.71 -14.17
CA ASP A 151 19.02 20.11 -14.54
C ASP A 151 20.08 19.12 -14.04
N ALA A 152 19.74 18.29 -13.05
CA ALA A 152 20.60 17.21 -12.59
C ALA A 152 20.73 16.07 -13.62
N LEU A 153 19.80 15.95 -14.58
CA LEU A 153 19.82 14.87 -15.55
C LEU A 153 21.05 14.96 -16.47
N PRO A 154 21.72 13.83 -16.74
CA PRO A 154 22.85 13.80 -17.65
C PRO A 154 22.41 14.19 -19.07
N LYS A 155 23.28 14.92 -19.78
CA LYS A 155 23.08 15.30 -21.18
C LYS A 155 24.01 14.46 -22.05
N TYR A 156 23.49 14.03 -23.19
CA TYR A 156 24.22 13.21 -24.16
C TYR A 156 24.21 13.91 -25.51
N THR A 157 25.35 13.88 -26.20
CA THR A 157 25.52 14.40 -27.56
C THR A 157 25.89 13.27 -28.52
N PRO A 158 25.82 13.46 -29.84
CA PRO A 158 26.26 12.43 -30.80
C PRO A 158 27.71 11.98 -30.63
N GLU A 159 28.56 12.81 -30.01
CA GLU A 159 29.97 12.50 -29.73
C GLU A 159 30.16 11.72 -28.41
N SER A 160 29.11 11.60 -27.60
CA SER A 160 29.16 10.80 -26.37
C SER A 160 29.37 9.32 -26.71
N PRO A 161 30.21 8.58 -25.95
CA PRO A 161 30.40 7.16 -26.18
C PRO A 161 29.07 6.40 -26.15
N ALA A 162 28.89 5.47 -27.09
CA ALA A 162 27.71 4.61 -27.12
C ALA A 162 27.62 3.80 -25.83
N ASP A 163 26.43 3.78 -25.23
CA ASP A 163 26.16 3.04 -24.01
C ASP A 163 24.77 2.41 -24.06
N ALA A 164 24.59 1.31 -23.34
CA ALA A 164 23.30 0.67 -23.25
C ALA A 164 22.32 1.58 -22.48
N THR A 165 21.07 1.70 -22.94
CA THR A 165 20.04 2.52 -22.27
C THR A 165 19.76 2.09 -20.83
N ARG A 166 20.17 0.88 -20.41
CA ARG A 166 20.20 0.48 -19.00
C ARG A 166 21.20 1.24 -18.15
N ASN A 167 22.38 1.49 -18.68
CA ASN A 167 23.41 2.25 -18.00
C ASN A 167 23.02 3.73 -17.98
N LEU A 168 22.46 4.26 -19.07
CA LEU A 168 21.93 5.63 -19.11
C LEU A 168 20.78 5.83 -18.09
N SER A 169 19.88 4.84 -17.98
CA SER A 169 18.83 4.82 -16.96
C SER A 169 19.39 4.82 -15.53
N GLN A 170 20.48 4.09 -15.27
CA GLN A 170 21.17 4.12 -13.98
C GLN A 170 21.75 5.50 -13.68
N GLN A 171 22.35 6.15 -14.68
CA GLN A 171 22.91 7.49 -14.55
C GLN A 171 21.81 8.49 -14.19
N CYS A 172 20.65 8.44 -14.85
CA CYS A 172 19.49 9.26 -14.51
C CYS A 172 18.99 9.00 -13.08
N LEU A 173 18.80 7.74 -12.68
CA LEU A 173 18.36 7.39 -11.32
C LEU A 173 19.31 7.96 -10.26
N ASN A 174 20.62 7.79 -10.45
CA ASN A 174 21.63 8.25 -9.49
C ASN A 174 21.83 9.77 -9.49
N ALA A 175 21.54 10.44 -10.61
CA ALA A 175 21.50 11.89 -10.68
C ALA A 175 20.29 12.45 -9.94
N LEU A 176 19.10 11.89 -10.18
CA LEU A 176 17.85 12.30 -9.54
C LEU A 176 17.85 12.02 -8.04
N ALA A 177 18.41 10.89 -7.59
CA ALA A 177 18.46 10.53 -6.16
C ALA A 177 19.19 11.55 -5.28
N LYS A 178 20.03 12.42 -5.87
CA LYS A 178 20.72 13.52 -5.19
C LYS A 178 19.83 14.71 -4.90
N VAL A 179 18.85 14.95 -5.76
CA VAL A 179 18.07 16.20 -5.76
C VAL A 179 16.58 15.97 -5.59
N VAL A 180 16.09 14.73 -5.65
CA VAL A 180 14.69 14.36 -5.45
C VAL A 180 14.58 13.51 -4.18
N PRO A 181 14.21 14.11 -3.03
CA PRO A 181 14.21 13.44 -1.73
C PRO A 181 13.29 12.21 -1.66
N GLY A 182 12.17 12.22 -2.37
CA GLY A 182 11.22 11.13 -2.36
C GLY A 182 11.47 10.05 -3.42
N LEU A 183 12.56 10.09 -4.18
CA LEU A 183 12.90 9.01 -5.10
C LEU A 183 13.42 7.80 -4.33
N LEU A 184 12.68 6.69 -4.40
CA LEU A 184 13.07 5.40 -3.82
C LEU A 184 12.58 4.26 -4.71
N GLY A 185 13.13 3.07 -4.53
CA GLY A 185 12.70 1.93 -5.32
C GLY A 185 13.72 0.83 -5.41
N GLY A 186 13.51 -0.11 -6.32
CA GLY A 186 14.44 -1.21 -6.48
C GLY A 186 14.05 -2.20 -7.55
N SER A 187 14.50 -3.43 -7.39
CA SER A 187 14.41 -4.45 -8.42
C SER A 187 13.90 -5.76 -7.84
N ALA A 188 13.20 -6.53 -8.66
CA ALA A 188 12.86 -7.91 -8.35
C ALA A 188 14.09 -8.81 -8.55
N ASP A 189 15.05 -8.79 -7.60
CA ASP A 189 16.30 -9.58 -7.60
C ASP A 189 17.28 -9.33 -8.76
N LEU A 190 16.96 -8.38 -9.64
CA LEU A 190 17.73 -8.10 -10.86
C LEU A 190 18.50 -6.77 -10.82
N ALA A 191 18.82 -6.23 -9.64
CA ALA A 191 19.30 -4.86 -9.50
C ALA A 191 20.59 -4.56 -10.29
N SER A 192 21.55 -5.51 -10.27
CA SER A 192 22.81 -5.45 -11.03
C SER A 192 22.61 -5.61 -12.54
N SER A 193 21.64 -6.43 -12.96
CA SER A 193 21.33 -6.63 -14.39
C SER A 193 20.54 -5.46 -14.98
N ASN A 194 19.64 -4.90 -14.18
CA ASN A 194 18.78 -3.78 -14.54
C ASN A 194 19.50 -2.43 -14.42
N MET A 195 20.59 -2.38 -13.64
CA MET A 195 21.37 -1.18 -13.33
C MET A 195 20.51 -0.16 -12.57
N THR A 196 19.95 -0.58 -11.43
CA THR A 196 18.88 0.18 -10.73
C THR A 196 19.17 0.53 -9.28
N LEU A 197 20.37 0.23 -8.77
CA LEU A 197 20.77 0.68 -7.43
C LEU A 197 21.06 2.18 -7.40
N LEU A 198 20.53 2.86 -6.38
CA LEU A 198 20.90 4.21 -5.98
C LEU A 198 22.18 4.13 -5.14
N LYS A 199 23.32 4.48 -5.73
CA LYS A 199 24.67 4.27 -5.17
C LYS A 199 24.96 5.01 -3.87
N MET A 200 24.19 6.06 -3.56
CA MET A 200 24.35 6.86 -2.35
C MET A 200 23.56 6.32 -1.16
N PHE A 201 22.70 5.34 -1.40
CA PHE A 201 21.82 4.75 -0.40
C PHE A 201 22.16 3.26 -0.25
N SER A 202 22.00 2.75 0.96
CA SER A 202 22.02 1.32 1.26
C SER A 202 20.63 0.71 0.99
N ASP A 203 20.43 -0.50 1.50
CA ASP A 203 19.18 -1.24 1.39
C ASP A 203 18.21 -0.88 2.51
N PHE A 204 16.96 -0.62 2.16
CA PHE A 204 15.86 -0.51 3.10
C PHE A 204 15.70 -1.83 3.84
N GLN A 205 15.91 -1.83 5.15
CA GLN A 205 15.79 -2.99 6.03
C GLN A 205 15.13 -2.57 7.36
N MET A 206 14.77 -3.55 8.19
CA MET A 206 14.10 -3.31 9.48
C MET A 206 14.89 -2.34 10.39
N ASP A 207 16.21 -2.45 10.38
CA ASP A 207 17.15 -1.65 11.16
C ASP A 207 17.67 -0.41 10.41
N MET A 208 17.36 -0.27 9.12
CA MET A 208 17.76 0.85 8.25
C MET A 208 16.56 1.35 7.40
N PRO A 209 15.45 1.80 8.02
CA PRO A 209 14.24 2.22 7.30
C PRO A 209 14.39 3.53 6.52
N GLU A 210 15.45 4.31 6.76
CA GLU A 210 15.76 5.55 6.05
C GLU A 210 16.34 5.33 4.64
N GLU A 211 16.77 4.11 4.34
CA GLU A 211 17.43 3.76 3.09
C GLU A 211 16.45 3.59 1.92
N ARG A 212 16.95 3.76 0.69
CA ARG A 212 16.08 3.96 -0.49
C ARG A 212 16.12 2.85 -1.54
N ASN A 213 17.04 1.88 -1.41
CA ASN A 213 17.02 0.69 -2.26
C ASN A 213 16.13 -0.39 -1.65
N VAL A 214 15.03 -0.73 -2.31
CA VAL A 214 14.09 -1.75 -1.84
C VAL A 214 14.37 -3.08 -2.52
N GLN A 215 14.86 -4.06 -1.76
CA GLN A 215 15.14 -5.41 -2.27
C GLN A 215 13.87 -6.27 -2.26
N LEU A 216 13.21 -6.34 -3.41
CA LEU A 216 11.86 -6.92 -3.50
C LEU A 216 11.85 -8.44 -3.68
N GLY A 217 13.00 -9.02 -4.03
CA GLY A 217 13.14 -10.44 -4.40
C GLY A 217 12.36 -10.79 -5.66
N VAL A 218 12.26 -12.07 -6.00
CA VAL A 218 11.53 -12.56 -7.19
C VAL A 218 10.01 -12.49 -6.96
N ARG A 219 9.47 -11.27 -6.94
CA ARG A 219 8.09 -10.95 -6.54
C ARG A 219 7.50 -9.80 -7.36
N GLU A 220 7.54 -9.89 -8.68
CA GLU A 220 7.17 -8.78 -9.60
C GLU A 220 5.78 -8.22 -9.32
N HIS A 221 4.78 -9.09 -9.09
CA HIS A 221 3.41 -8.65 -8.81
C HIS A 221 3.34 -7.90 -7.47
N GLY A 222 3.92 -8.48 -6.41
CA GLY A 222 3.99 -7.85 -5.10
C GLY A 222 4.73 -6.51 -5.14
N MET A 223 5.84 -6.45 -5.88
CA MET A 223 6.61 -5.24 -6.13
C MET A 223 5.75 -4.12 -6.74
N GLY A 224 5.04 -4.40 -7.84
CA GLY A 224 4.16 -3.38 -8.45
C GLY A 224 3.08 -2.89 -7.50
N ALA A 225 2.46 -3.80 -6.73
CA ALA A 225 1.43 -3.45 -5.76
C ALA A 225 1.97 -2.63 -4.58
N ILE A 226 3.17 -2.95 -4.08
CA ILE A 226 3.87 -2.18 -3.04
C ILE A 226 4.17 -0.77 -3.55
N CYS A 227 4.69 -0.62 -4.78
CA CYS A 227 4.94 0.69 -5.36
C CYS A 227 3.66 1.52 -5.52
N ASN A 228 2.51 0.90 -5.85
CA ASN A 228 1.23 1.62 -5.84
C ASN A 228 0.91 2.16 -4.44
N GLY A 229 1.09 1.35 -3.39
CA GLY A 229 0.89 1.79 -2.01
C GLY A 229 1.81 2.95 -1.62
N ILE A 230 3.09 2.91 -2.02
CA ILE A 230 4.04 3.99 -1.77
C ILE A 230 3.61 5.30 -2.45
N ALA A 231 3.27 5.25 -3.74
CA ALA A 231 2.84 6.43 -4.50
C ALA A 231 1.53 7.04 -3.95
N LEU A 232 0.61 6.18 -3.48
CA LEU A 232 -0.67 6.61 -2.91
C LEU A 232 -0.56 7.09 -1.46
N HIS A 233 0.56 6.82 -0.78
CA HIS A 233 0.78 7.28 0.59
C HIS A 233 1.08 8.79 0.64
N SER A 234 1.91 9.27 -0.27
CA SER A 234 2.29 10.68 -0.37
C SER A 234 2.72 11.01 -1.80
N PRO A 235 2.22 12.11 -2.39
CA PRO A 235 2.44 12.43 -3.81
C PRO A 235 3.91 12.70 -4.15
N GLY A 236 4.75 13.09 -3.17
CA GLY A 236 6.18 13.30 -3.37
C GLY A 236 7.04 12.07 -3.14
N LEU A 237 6.47 10.93 -2.71
CA LEU A 237 7.17 9.64 -2.80
C LEU A 237 7.04 9.12 -4.23
N ILE A 238 8.18 8.93 -4.89
CA ILE A 238 8.27 8.59 -6.31
C ILE A 238 8.90 7.20 -6.41
N PRO A 239 8.08 6.14 -6.30
CA PRO A 239 8.57 4.78 -6.36
C PRO A 239 8.93 4.40 -7.80
N TYR A 240 10.13 3.84 -7.98
CA TYR A 240 10.43 3.05 -9.16
C TYR A 240 10.55 1.56 -8.83
N CYS A 241 10.26 0.72 -9.81
CA CYS A 241 10.52 -0.70 -9.69
C CYS A 241 11.01 -1.29 -11.01
N ALA A 242 11.76 -2.39 -10.92
CA ALA A 242 12.49 -2.93 -12.06
C ALA A 242 12.47 -4.45 -12.16
N THR A 243 12.35 -4.93 -13.40
CA THR A 243 12.54 -6.33 -13.78
C THR A 243 12.88 -6.42 -15.28
N PHE A 244 13.05 -7.63 -15.82
CA PHE A 244 13.07 -7.82 -17.27
C PHE A 244 11.67 -7.64 -17.85
N PHE A 245 11.61 -7.05 -19.04
CA PHE A 245 10.36 -6.67 -19.68
C PHE A 245 9.44 -7.88 -19.94
N VAL A 246 10.02 -9.05 -20.22
CA VAL A 246 9.26 -10.31 -20.37
C VAL A 246 8.46 -10.69 -19.11
N PHE A 247 8.93 -10.30 -17.91
CA PHE A 247 8.26 -10.58 -16.64
C PHE A 247 7.16 -9.57 -16.29
N THR A 248 6.93 -8.56 -17.11
CA THR A 248 5.73 -7.70 -16.96
C THR A 248 4.44 -8.52 -17.00
N GLY A 249 4.43 -9.69 -17.65
CA GLY A 249 3.34 -10.66 -17.58
C GLY A 249 2.94 -11.05 -16.14
N TYR A 250 3.90 -11.15 -15.21
CA TYR A 250 3.64 -11.47 -13.80
C TYR A 250 2.96 -10.34 -13.04
N MET A 251 3.21 -9.08 -13.41
CA MET A 251 2.77 -7.89 -12.65
C MET A 251 1.78 -7.00 -13.40
N ARG A 252 1.25 -7.47 -14.54
CA ARG A 252 0.35 -6.71 -15.41
C ARG A 252 -0.87 -6.13 -14.67
N ALA A 253 -1.42 -6.88 -13.71
CA ALA A 253 -2.55 -6.43 -12.91
C ALA A 253 -2.16 -5.22 -12.02
N ALA A 254 -1.03 -5.28 -11.32
CA ALA A 254 -0.53 -4.15 -10.52
C ALA A 254 -0.26 -2.91 -11.38
N MET A 255 0.36 -3.08 -12.56
CA MET A 255 0.59 -1.98 -13.51
C MET A 255 -0.72 -1.34 -13.98
N LYS A 256 -1.75 -2.15 -14.25
CA LYS A 256 -3.09 -1.67 -14.60
C LYS A 256 -3.71 -0.86 -13.45
N ILE A 257 -3.53 -1.31 -12.20
CA ILE A 257 -3.99 -0.57 -11.02
C ILE A 257 -3.25 0.76 -10.87
N SER A 258 -1.95 0.82 -11.17
CA SER A 258 -1.22 2.11 -11.16
C SER A 258 -1.90 3.13 -12.08
N ALA A 259 -2.20 2.72 -13.31
CA ALA A 259 -2.84 3.59 -14.29
C ALA A 259 -4.28 3.98 -13.88
N LEU A 260 -5.04 3.04 -13.31
CA LEU A 260 -6.43 3.29 -12.89
C LEU A 260 -6.53 4.21 -11.68
N CYS A 261 -5.61 4.08 -10.73
CA CYS A 261 -5.58 4.86 -9.50
C CYS A 261 -4.68 6.10 -9.59
N GLU A 262 -4.23 6.46 -10.80
CA GLU A 262 -3.36 7.62 -11.06
C GLU A 262 -2.06 7.60 -10.21
N ALA A 263 -1.56 6.41 -9.88
CA ALA A 263 -0.32 6.24 -9.13
C ALA A 263 0.89 6.33 -10.07
N GLY A 264 1.72 7.36 -9.87
CA GLY A 264 2.90 7.69 -10.67
C GLY A 264 4.10 6.74 -10.51
N VAL A 265 3.88 5.42 -10.58
CA VAL A 265 4.93 4.41 -10.44
C VAL A 265 5.81 4.36 -11.69
N ILE A 266 7.14 4.42 -11.51
CA ILE A 266 8.11 4.34 -12.60
C ILE A 266 8.54 2.88 -12.82
N TYR A 267 8.10 2.30 -13.93
CA TYR A 267 8.43 0.92 -14.31
C TYR A 267 9.70 0.85 -15.18
N VAL A 268 10.85 0.54 -14.57
CA VAL A 268 12.14 0.41 -15.25
C VAL A 268 12.32 -1.01 -15.80
N MET A 269 11.95 -1.21 -17.06
CA MET A 269 11.96 -2.53 -17.69
C MET A 269 13.16 -2.69 -18.65
N LYS A 270 13.93 -3.77 -18.50
CA LYS A 270 15.09 -4.07 -19.38
C LYS A 270 14.86 -5.28 -20.28
N ARG A 271 15.77 -5.51 -21.24
CA ARG A 271 15.72 -6.63 -22.20
C ARG A 271 14.38 -6.70 -22.97
N TRP A 272 14.06 -5.62 -23.67
CA TRP A 272 12.86 -5.53 -24.52
C TRP A 272 12.95 -6.41 -25.78
N SER A 273 14.17 -6.74 -26.24
CA SER A 273 14.42 -7.53 -27.45
C SER A 273 15.51 -8.60 -27.26
N ASN A 274 15.59 -9.53 -28.23
CA ASN A 274 16.52 -10.66 -28.24
C ASN A 274 18.00 -10.17 -28.29
N PRO A 275 18.92 -10.70 -27.45
CA PRO A 275 20.34 -10.31 -27.47
C PRO A 275 21.06 -10.53 -28.80
N SER A 276 20.52 -11.35 -29.70
CA SER A 276 21.12 -11.71 -30.99
C SER A 276 20.70 -10.83 -32.17
N ALA A 277 20.05 -9.69 -31.93
CA ALA A 277 19.62 -8.75 -32.96
C ALA A 277 20.53 -7.51 -33.00
N HIS A 278 21.86 -7.72 -33.10
CA HIS A 278 22.85 -6.74 -33.51
C HIS A 278 24.00 -7.45 -34.22
#